data_AF-A0A6A3HUD5-F1
#
_entry.id   AF-A0A6A3HUD5-F1
#
_cell.length_a   1.000
_cell.length_b   1.000
_cell.length_c   1.000
_cell.angle_alpha   90.00
_cell.angle_beta   90.00
_cell.angle_gamma   90.00
#
_symmetry.space_group_name_H-M   'P 1'
#
loop_
_entity.id
_entity.type
_entity.pdbx_description
1 polymer ?
#
loop_
_entity_poly.entity_id
_entity_poly.type
_entity_poly.pdbx_seq_one_letter_code
_entity_poly.pdbx_strand_id
1 'polypeptide(L)'
;MLHPVFNDLQRVLRSFGAFVPWTTRAMDGAAARGRLAIVQRLVATRSEGCSAQAFIGAAANGHLEVLQWLRQQEPYADLYNASDCLTAAAEGGQVDAVRTIRRERERVGYFYQGEFVGPAMKAAANRGDVDVLEALKPWPFDRTGAFSAAAVQGHVPVLGILYSHCRENRAFIFCSNATLREVAERGDCAVVEFLLQIRNENRDELMLSAAARAGQTSVVQLILRSCEIHEAGIFHALREGVDNSSYGAVELLLDQCRTEYEGCSNISVLIRSAVAHNDTAPWKSSYLNDAPRGARRNGFKLGRV
;
A
#
# COMPACT_ATOMS: atom_id res chain seq x y z
N MET A 1 -1.78 -21.61 -27.09
CA MET A 1 -0.88 -21.69 -28.26
C MET A 1 -0.73 -20.29 -28.84
N LEU A 2 0.39 -19.62 -28.56
CA LEU A 2 0.71 -18.27 -29.06
C LEU A 2 1.37 -18.39 -30.44
N HIS A 3 0.85 -17.69 -31.44
CA HIS A 3 1.29 -17.77 -32.83
C HIS A 3 2.73 -17.23 -32.99
N PRO A 4 3.65 -17.93 -33.69
CA PRO A 4 5.08 -17.57 -33.81
C PRO A 4 5.39 -16.34 -34.68
N VAL A 5 4.36 -15.61 -35.14
CA VAL A 5 4.46 -14.70 -36.30
C VAL A 5 5.27 -13.44 -35.99
N PHE A 6 5.45 -13.07 -34.72
CA PHE A 6 6.11 -11.82 -34.34
C PHE A 6 7.60 -11.94 -33.97
N ASN A 7 8.20 -13.13 -34.07
CA ASN A 7 9.63 -13.29 -33.75
C ASN A 7 10.59 -13.06 -34.91
N ASP A 8 10.12 -12.99 -36.16
CA ASP A 8 10.99 -12.84 -37.33
C ASP A 8 10.92 -11.43 -37.93
N LEU A 9 11.80 -10.55 -37.43
CA LEU A 9 11.94 -9.17 -37.90
C LEU A 9 12.16 -9.10 -39.43
N GLN A 10 12.83 -10.07 -40.05
CA GLN A 10 13.02 -10.08 -41.50
C GLN A 10 11.72 -10.29 -42.28
N ARG A 11 10.77 -11.04 -41.72
CA ARG A 11 9.45 -11.26 -42.33
C ARG A 11 8.60 -9.99 -42.23
N VAL A 12 8.60 -9.33 -41.07
CA VAL A 12 7.89 -8.06 -40.86
C VAL A 12 8.44 -6.96 -41.78
N LEU A 13 9.77 -6.85 -41.90
CA LEU A 13 10.44 -5.91 -42.80
C LEU A 13 10.05 -6.12 -44.26
N ARG A 14 10.04 -7.37 -44.74
CA ARG A 14 9.66 -7.71 -46.12
C ARG A 14 8.20 -7.41 -46.42
N SER A 15 7.29 -7.66 -45.48
CA SER A 15 5.86 -7.51 -45.71
C SER A 15 5.33 -6.08 -45.47
N PHE A 16 5.94 -5.33 -44.55
CA PHE A 16 5.37 -4.05 -44.09
C PHE A 16 6.35 -2.86 -44.13
N GLY A 17 7.62 -3.09 -44.44
CA GLY A 17 8.67 -2.05 -44.36
C GLY A 17 8.49 -0.87 -45.31
N ALA A 18 7.71 -1.02 -46.38
CA ALA A 18 7.40 0.06 -47.33
C ALA A 18 6.21 0.95 -46.89
N PHE A 19 5.37 0.49 -45.95
CA PHE A 19 4.10 1.15 -45.61
C PHE A 19 3.99 1.61 -44.15
N VAL A 20 4.86 1.13 -43.27
CA VAL A 20 4.85 1.51 -41.86
C VAL A 20 6.07 2.39 -41.56
N PRO A 21 5.89 3.68 -41.22
CA PRO A 21 7.00 4.52 -40.81
C PRO A 21 7.62 3.95 -39.52
N TRP A 22 8.94 3.86 -39.49
CA TRP A 22 9.68 3.50 -38.29
C TRP A 22 9.53 4.65 -37.30
N THR A 23 9.24 4.32 -36.05
CA THR A 23 9.10 5.29 -34.97
C THR A 23 9.98 4.86 -33.81
N THR A 24 10.27 5.80 -32.92
CA THR A 24 10.99 5.54 -31.65
C THR A 24 10.40 4.36 -30.87
N ARG A 25 9.08 4.12 -31.00
CA ARG A 25 8.36 2.99 -30.38
C ARG A 25 8.88 1.61 -30.80
N ALA A 26 9.46 1.47 -31.99
CA ALA A 26 10.03 0.20 -32.43
C ALA A 26 11.23 -0.19 -31.58
N MET A 27 12.12 0.77 -31.30
CA MET A 27 13.26 0.57 -30.43
C MET A 27 12.82 0.45 -28.96
N ASP A 28 11.87 1.29 -28.52
CA ASP A 28 11.32 1.24 -27.15
C ASP A 28 10.72 -0.15 -26.84
N GLY A 29 9.89 -0.67 -27.75
CA GLY A 29 9.28 -1.99 -27.60
C GLY A 29 10.27 -3.15 -27.70
N ALA A 30 11.34 -3.01 -28.50
CA ALA A 30 12.42 -3.99 -28.55
C ALA A 30 13.21 -4.01 -27.23
N ALA A 31 13.46 -2.83 -26.65
CA ALA A 31 14.14 -2.68 -25.38
C ALA A 31 13.33 -3.24 -24.21
N ALA A 32 12.04 -2.90 -24.15
CA ALA A 32 11.10 -3.43 -23.15
C ALA A 32 10.92 -4.96 -23.20
N ARG A 33 11.30 -5.61 -24.31
CA ARG A 33 11.28 -7.07 -24.48
C ARG A 33 12.66 -7.73 -24.40
N GLY A 34 13.70 -6.97 -24.06
CA GLY A 34 15.04 -7.50 -23.85
C GLY A 34 15.72 -7.95 -25.14
N ARG A 35 15.27 -7.45 -26.30
CA ARG A 35 15.76 -7.87 -27.62
C ARG A 35 17.01 -7.07 -28.01
N LEU A 36 18.10 -7.25 -27.27
CA LEU A 36 19.35 -6.50 -27.46
C LEU A 36 19.84 -6.49 -28.91
N ALA A 37 19.84 -7.65 -29.59
CA ALA A 37 20.26 -7.74 -31.00
C ALA A 37 19.41 -6.88 -31.95
N ILE A 38 18.10 -6.75 -31.67
CA ILE A 38 17.21 -5.89 -32.45
C ILE A 38 17.52 -4.42 -32.14
N VAL A 39 17.69 -4.08 -30.86
CA VAL A 39 18.05 -2.72 -30.43
C VAL A 39 19.36 -2.26 -31.10
N GLN A 40 20.42 -3.08 -31.01
CA GLN A 40 21.72 -2.82 -31.66
C GLN A 40 21.57 -2.60 -33.17
N ARG A 41 20.80 -3.45 -33.85
CA ARG A 41 20.56 -3.32 -35.28
C ARG A 41 19.79 -2.04 -35.62
N LEU A 42 18.78 -1.68 -34.82
CA LEU A 42 18.02 -0.46 -35.05
C LEU A 42 18.92 0.77 -34.89
N VAL A 43 19.73 0.84 -33.83
CA VAL A 43 20.70 1.94 -33.64
C VAL A 43 21.71 2.03 -34.78
N ALA A 44 22.22 0.90 -35.27
CA ALA A 44 23.22 0.89 -36.34
C ALA A 44 22.66 1.23 -37.73
N THR A 45 21.36 1.05 -37.96
CA THR A 45 20.78 1.12 -39.33
C THR A 45 19.76 2.23 -39.52
N ARG A 46 19.25 2.84 -38.43
CA ARG A 46 18.12 3.77 -38.41
C ARG A 46 18.49 5.05 -37.63
N SER A 47 17.85 6.17 -37.97
CA SER A 47 18.14 7.48 -37.37
C SER A 47 17.04 7.98 -36.41
N GLU A 48 15.90 7.29 -36.35
CA GLU A 48 14.74 7.65 -35.53
C GLU A 48 15.01 7.52 -34.01
N GLY A 49 15.93 6.63 -33.62
CA GLY A 49 16.37 6.46 -32.22
C GLY A 49 15.34 5.81 -31.28
N CYS A 50 15.53 6.00 -29.97
CA CYS A 50 14.59 5.63 -28.92
C CYS A 50 14.11 6.84 -28.13
N SER A 51 13.08 6.63 -27.30
CA SER A 51 12.69 7.57 -26.26
C SER A 51 13.15 7.08 -24.88
N ALA A 52 12.89 7.86 -23.83
CA ALA A 52 13.10 7.42 -22.44
C ALA A 52 12.35 6.11 -22.10
N GLN A 53 11.28 5.78 -22.84
CA GLN A 53 10.51 4.55 -22.66
C GLN A 53 11.32 3.28 -22.93
N ALA A 54 12.38 3.34 -23.76
CA ALA A 54 13.29 2.21 -23.93
C ALA A 54 13.99 1.83 -22.61
N PHE A 55 14.47 2.83 -21.86
CA PHE A 55 15.14 2.62 -20.58
C PHE A 55 14.13 2.18 -19.50
N ILE A 56 13.00 2.88 -19.40
CA ILE A 56 11.94 2.57 -18.44
C ILE A 56 11.40 1.16 -18.66
N GLY A 57 11.09 0.80 -19.91
CA GLY A 57 10.58 -0.53 -20.26
C GLY A 57 11.62 -1.63 -20.04
N ALA A 58 12.90 -1.38 -20.35
CA ALA A 58 13.97 -2.33 -20.05
C ALA A 58 14.13 -2.53 -18.54
N ALA A 59 14.07 -1.46 -17.74
CA ALA A 59 14.16 -1.52 -16.29
C ALA A 59 12.96 -2.25 -15.66
N ALA A 60 11.73 -1.94 -16.10
CA ALA A 60 10.50 -2.60 -15.64
C ALA A 60 10.48 -4.11 -15.86
N ASN A 61 11.11 -4.58 -16.94
CA ASN A 61 11.14 -5.99 -17.32
C ASN A 61 12.48 -6.68 -16.98
N GLY A 62 13.36 -6.01 -16.26
CA GLY A 62 14.62 -6.59 -15.77
C GLY A 62 15.68 -6.82 -16.85
N HIS A 63 15.56 -6.16 -18.00
CA HIS A 63 16.46 -6.30 -19.15
C HIS A 63 17.73 -5.45 -18.96
N LEU A 64 18.53 -5.82 -17.96
CA LEU A 64 19.75 -5.14 -17.56
C LEU A 64 20.76 -4.97 -18.70
N GLU A 65 20.94 -6.00 -19.53
CA GLU A 65 21.87 -5.94 -20.66
C GLU A 65 21.50 -4.84 -21.66
N VAL A 66 20.21 -4.71 -21.95
CA VAL A 66 19.69 -3.65 -22.82
C VAL A 66 19.86 -2.29 -22.16
N LEU A 67 19.52 -2.18 -20.88
CA LEU A 67 19.62 -0.93 -20.13
C LEU A 67 21.07 -0.43 -20.09
N GLN A 68 22.04 -1.29 -19.77
CA GLN A 68 23.45 -0.97 -19.74
C GLN A 68 23.99 -0.60 -21.12
N TRP A 69 23.60 -1.36 -22.16
CA TRP A 69 24.04 -1.09 -23.52
C TRP A 69 23.52 0.26 -24.04
N LEU A 70 22.24 0.57 -23.83
CA LEU A 70 21.63 1.84 -24.25
C LEU A 70 22.29 3.05 -23.57
N ARG A 71 22.67 2.91 -22.30
CA ARG A 71 23.36 3.98 -21.55
C ARG A 71 24.77 4.29 -22.04
N GLN A 72 25.41 3.34 -22.70
CA GLN A 72 26.74 3.54 -23.31
C GLN A 72 26.67 4.22 -24.67
N GLN A 73 25.47 4.37 -25.24
CA GLN A 73 25.28 5.07 -26.50
C GLN A 73 25.15 6.57 -26.24
N GLU A 74 26.16 7.35 -26.62
CA GLU A 74 26.18 8.82 -26.50
C GLU A 74 24.88 9.51 -26.94
N PRO A 75 24.23 9.14 -28.08
CA PRO A 75 22.99 9.82 -28.51
C PRO A 75 21.79 9.66 -27.56
N TYR A 76 21.82 8.68 -26.65
CA TYR A 76 20.69 8.34 -25.79
C TYR A 76 20.99 8.52 -24.29
N ALA A 77 22.21 8.92 -23.93
CA ALA A 77 22.62 9.09 -22.53
C ALA A 77 21.71 10.08 -21.78
N ASP A 78 21.31 11.16 -22.44
CA ASP A 78 20.44 12.21 -21.88
C ASP A 78 18.97 11.74 -21.68
N LEU A 79 18.55 10.67 -22.35
CA LEU A 79 17.21 10.09 -22.20
C LEU A 79 17.10 9.22 -20.94
N TYR A 80 18.23 8.85 -20.33
CA TYR A 80 18.26 8.01 -19.15
C TYR A 80 17.89 8.81 -17.89
N ASN A 81 16.66 8.62 -17.43
CA ASN A 81 16.24 9.06 -16.11
C ASN A 81 16.30 7.89 -15.12
N ALA A 82 17.24 7.95 -14.18
CA ALA A 82 17.39 6.89 -13.19
C ALA A 82 16.15 6.76 -12.26
N SER A 83 15.37 7.82 -12.06
CA SER A 83 14.23 7.85 -11.13
C SER A 83 13.09 7.06 -11.69
N ASP A 84 12.80 7.31 -12.96
CA ASP A 84 11.79 6.60 -13.71
C ASP A 84 12.21 5.14 -13.89
N CYS A 85 13.48 4.88 -14.20
CA CYS A 85 14.00 3.52 -14.30
C CYS A 85 13.97 2.77 -12.96
N LEU A 86 14.30 3.43 -11.84
CA LEU A 86 14.23 2.83 -10.51
C LEU A 86 12.78 2.50 -10.14
N THR A 87 11.87 3.45 -10.35
CA THR A 87 10.46 3.29 -10.05
C THR A 87 9.87 2.16 -10.88
N ALA A 88 10.15 2.14 -12.18
CA ALA A 88 9.71 1.09 -13.08
C ALA A 88 10.30 -0.28 -12.72
N ALA A 89 11.59 -0.35 -12.36
CA ALA A 89 12.20 -1.58 -11.87
C ALA A 89 11.52 -2.09 -10.59
N ALA A 90 11.17 -1.19 -9.66
CA ALA A 90 10.45 -1.56 -8.45
C ALA A 90 9.00 -2.01 -8.74
N GLU A 91 8.29 -1.33 -9.66
CA GLU A 91 6.98 -1.75 -10.16
C GLU A 91 7.00 -3.13 -10.83
N GLY A 92 8.12 -3.46 -11.46
CA GLY A 92 8.36 -4.76 -12.10
C GLY A 92 8.91 -5.84 -11.17
N GLY A 93 9.21 -5.54 -9.90
CA GLY A 93 9.86 -6.48 -8.97
C GLY A 93 11.32 -6.81 -9.32
N GLN A 94 11.99 -5.98 -10.10
CA GLN A 94 13.30 -6.26 -10.71
C GLN A 94 14.45 -5.89 -9.77
N VAL A 95 14.74 -6.77 -8.82
CA VAL A 95 15.74 -6.55 -7.75
C VAL A 95 17.13 -6.24 -8.31
N ASP A 96 17.58 -6.95 -9.34
CA ASP A 96 18.92 -6.75 -9.90
C ASP A 96 19.03 -5.44 -10.69
N ALA A 97 17.94 -4.98 -11.30
CA ALA A 97 17.85 -3.66 -11.90
C ALA A 97 17.98 -2.56 -10.83
N VAL A 98 17.24 -2.69 -9.72
CA VAL A 98 17.33 -1.78 -8.57
C VAL A 98 18.74 -1.74 -7.99
N ARG A 99 19.37 -2.91 -7.78
CA ARG A 99 20.76 -3.01 -7.27
C ARG A 99 21.77 -2.37 -8.22
N THR A 100 21.60 -2.56 -9.53
CA THR A 100 22.50 -2.01 -10.55
C THR A 100 22.42 -0.48 -10.57
N ILE A 101 21.20 0.06 -10.65
CA ILE A 101 20.95 1.51 -10.62
C ILE A 101 21.51 2.13 -9.33
N ARG A 102 21.35 1.44 -8.18
CA ARG A 102 21.93 1.87 -6.90
C ARG A 102 23.45 1.93 -6.93
N ARG A 103 24.13 0.84 -7.29
CA ARG A 103 25.60 0.76 -7.34
C ARG A 103 26.20 1.84 -8.23
N GLU A 104 25.56 2.14 -9.35
CA GLU A 104 26.03 3.17 -10.26
C GLU A 104 25.87 4.57 -9.67
N ARG A 105 24.74 4.87 -9.03
CA ARG A 105 24.53 6.17 -8.37
C ARG A 105 25.50 6.40 -7.22
N GLU A 106 25.81 5.36 -6.44
CA GLU A 106 26.82 5.42 -5.38
C GLU A 106 28.22 5.78 -5.93
N ARG A 107 28.55 5.38 -7.16
CA ARG A 107 29.82 5.76 -7.81
C ARG A 107 29.88 7.22 -8.23
N VAL A 108 28.75 7.82 -8.61
CA VAL A 108 28.70 9.20 -9.14
C VAL A 108 28.63 10.24 -8.01
N GLY A 109 28.39 9.83 -6.75
CA GLY A 109 28.61 10.68 -5.56
C GLY A 109 27.66 11.86 -5.36
N TYR A 110 26.64 12.05 -6.21
CA TYR A 110 25.63 13.09 -6.02
C TYR A 110 24.56 12.64 -5.02
N PHE A 111 24.72 13.04 -3.77
CA PHE A 111 23.71 12.92 -2.72
C PHE A 111 22.66 14.03 -2.86
N TYR A 112 21.80 13.98 -3.88
CA TYR A 112 20.57 14.76 -3.86
C TYR A 112 19.54 14.05 -2.97
N GLN A 113 19.09 14.80 -1.96
CA GLN A 113 18.29 14.34 -0.83
C GLN A 113 16.89 13.84 -1.26
N GLY A 114 16.54 12.62 -0.86
CA GLY A 114 15.17 12.23 -0.49
C GLY A 114 14.08 12.07 -1.56
N GLU A 115 14.08 12.81 -2.67
CA GLU A 115 12.91 12.88 -3.56
C GLU A 115 12.79 11.72 -4.58
N PHE A 116 13.87 10.96 -4.78
CA PHE A 116 13.97 9.98 -5.87
C PHE A 116 13.44 8.58 -5.53
N VAL A 117 13.56 8.16 -4.28
CA VAL A 117 13.35 6.77 -3.86
C VAL A 117 11.91 6.52 -3.43
N GLY A 118 11.19 7.58 -3.03
CA GLY A 118 9.83 7.47 -2.52
C GLY A 118 8.87 6.74 -3.46
N PRO A 119 8.78 7.12 -4.75
CA PRO A 119 7.91 6.43 -5.71
C PRO A 119 8.27 4.94 -5.89
N ALA A 120 9.55 4.62 -6.06
CA ALA A 120 10.03 3.24 -6.19
C ALA A 120 9.72 2.40 -4.95
N MET A 121 9.90 2.98 -3.76
CA MET A 121 9.63 2.31 -2.50
C MET A 121 8.13 2.09 -2.27
N LYS A 122 7.30 3.08 -2.60
CA LYS A 122 5.84 2.93 -2.59
C LYS A 122 5.39 1.84 -3.56
N ALA A 123 5.99 1.76 -4.75
CA ALA A 123 5.70 0.71 -5.72
C ALA A 123 6.06 -0.68 -5.18
N ALA A 124 7.26 -0.84 -4.61
CA ALA A 124 7.67 -2.10 -3.97
C ALA A 124 6.75 -2.49 -2.80
N ALA A 125 6.36 -1.51 -1.98
CA ALA A 125 5.43 -1.70 -0.86
C ALA A 125 4.02 -2.09 -1.32
N ASN A 126 3.51 -1.50 -2.41
CA ASN A 126 2.22 -1.89 -3.00
C ASN A 126 2.21 -3.35 -3.47
N ARG A 127 3.36 -3.85 -3.95
CA ARG A 127 3.52 -5.23 -4.43
C ARG A 127 3.78 -6.24 -3.33
N GLY A 128 4.26 -5.79 -2.18
CA GLY A 128 4.73 -6.68 -1.12
C GLY A 128 6.13 -7.24 -1.37
N ASP A 129 6.89 -6.64 -2.30
CA ASP A 129 8.20 -7.15 -2.73
C ASP A 129 9.30 -6.82 -1.71
N VAL A 130 9.51 -7.75 -0.78
CA VAL A 130 10.53 -7.66 0.28
C VAL A 130 11.94 -7.48 -0.27
N ASP A 131 12.32 -8.24 -1.30
CA ASP A 131 13.68 -8.20 -1.85
C ASP A 131 14.02 -6.83 -2.48
N VAL A 132 13.03 -6.20 -3.12
CA VAL A 132 13.18 -4.85 -3.69
C VAL A 132 13.33 -3.84 -2.56
N LEU A 133 12.52 -3.93 -1.50
CA LEU A 133 12.62 -3.04 -0.34
C LEU A 133 13.95 -3.17 0.38
N GLU A 134 14.45 -4.40 0.57
CA GLU A 134 15.78 -4.64 1.14
C GLU A 134 16.88 -4.07 0.24
N ALA A 135 16.73 -4.14 -1.09
CA ALA A 135 17.67 -3.51 -2.02
C ALA A 135 17.64 -1.97 -1.96
N LEU A 136 16.49 -1.37 -1.62
CA LEU A 136 16.31 0.07 -1.43
C LEU A 136 16.67 0.54 -0.02
N LYS A 137 16.85 -0.38 0.94
CA LYS A 137 17.08 -0.09 2.36
C LYS A 137 18.23 0.89 2.68
N PRO A 138 19.31 0.99 1.88
CA PRO A 138 20.40 1.93 2.17
C PRO A 138 20.07 3.41 1.94
N TRP A 139 19.00 3.75 1.22
CA TRP A 139 18.67 5.14 0.87
C TRP A 139 17.67 5.78 1.84
N PRO A 140 17.64 7.13 1.98
CA PRO A 140 16.64 7.79 2.82
C PRO A 140 15.22 7.49 2.32
N PHE A 141 14.39 6.96 3.23
CA PHE A 141 13.07 6.40 2.92
C PHE A 141 11.97 7.47 2.88
N ASP A 142 11.07 7.38 1.90
CA ASP A 142 9.69 7.82 2.10
C ASP A 142 8.97 6.76 2.94
N ARG A 143 8.97 6.99 4.25
CA ARG A 143 8.47 6.05 5.25
C ARG A 143 6.94 6.03 5.28
N THR A 144 6.31 7.18 5.11
CA THR A 144 4.88 7.36 5.30
C THR A 144 4.10 6.83 4.10
N GLY A 145 4.56 7.14 2.88
CA GLY A 145 3.89 6.71 1.66
C GLY A 145 3.96 5.20 1.47
N ALA A 146 5.15 4.63 1.67
CA ALA A 146 5.37 3.18 1.55
C ALA A 146 4.66 2.39 2.67
N PHE A 147 4.70 2.86 3.91
CA PHE A 147 4.01 2.19 5.02
C PHE A 147 2.49 2.18 4.81
N SER A 148 1.91 3.31 4.39
CA SER A 148 0.48 3.37 4.10
C SER A 148 0.08 2.43 2.95
N ALA A 149 0.89 2.39 1.88
CA ALA A 149 0.68 1.48 0.76
C ALA A 149 0.72 -0.01 1.19
N ALA A 150 1.74 -0.40 1.94
CA ALA A 150 1.86 -1.77 2.44
C ALA A 150 0.71 -2.16 3.37
N ALA A 151 0.25 -1.22 4.21
CA ALA A 151 -0.86 -1.45 5.13
C ALA A 151 -2.17 -1.70 4.38
N VAL A 152 -2.51 -0.86 3.40
CA VAL A 152 -3.73 -1.00 2.58
C VAL A 152 -3.73 -2.29 1.76
N GLN A 153 -2.56 -2.76 1.33
CA GLN A 153 -2.44 -3.97 0.51
C GLN A 153 -2.26 -5.26 1.32
N GLY A 154 -2.24 -5.19 2.66
CA GLY A 154 -2.14 -6.40 3.49
C GLY A 154 -0.73 -6.96 3.70
N HIS A 155 0.32 -6.23 3.32
CA HIS A 155 1.70 -6.75 3.27
C HIS A 155 2.43 -6.64 4.61
N VAL A 156 2.07 -7.48 5.59
CA VAL A 156 2.66 -7.48 6.94
C VAL A 156 4.20 -7.61 6.96
N PRO A 157 4.85 -8.48 6.15
CA PRO A 157 6.31 -8.55 6.13
C PRO A 157 6.98 -7.22 5.76
N VAL A 158 6.39 -6.49 4.80
CA VAL A 158 6.84 -5.16 4.41
C VAL A 158 6.68 -4.16 5.54
N LEU A 159 5.54 -4.18 6.25
CA LEU A 159 5.34 -3.33 7.42
C LEU A 159 6.40 -3.58 8.50
N GLY A 160 6.76 -4.85 8.72
CA GLY A 160 7.83 -5.25 9.65
C GLY A 160 9.18 -4.63 9.28
N ILE A 161 9.58 -4.70 8.01
CA ILE A 161 10.84 -4.13 7.50
C ILE A 161 10.84 -2.60 7.62
N LEU A 162 9.73 -1.95 7.23
CA LEU A 162 9.61 -0.50 7.32
C LEU A 162 9.65 -0.03 8.78
N TYR A 163 8.98 -0.75 9.68
CA TYR A 163 8.96 -0.47 11.11
C TYR A 163 10.32 -0.69 11.78
N SER A 164 11.01 -1.81 11.50
CA SER A 164 12.34 -2.07 12.06
C SER A 164 13.35 -1.02 11.64
N HIS A 165 13.33 -0.64 10.36
CA HIS A 165 14.23 0.38 9.83
C HIS A 165 13.99 1.76 10.46
N CYS A 166 12.72 2.12 10.70
CA CYS A 166 12.42 3.38 11.38
C CYS A 166 12.89 3.38 12.83
N ARG A 167 12.76 2.25 13.54
CA ARG A 167 13.31 2.10 14.90
C ARG A 167 14.83 2.21 14.93
N GLU A 168 15.52 1.56 14.00
CA GLU A 168 17.00 1.63 13.86
C GLU A 168 17.49 3.08 13.67
N ASN A 169 16.77 3.86 12.85
CA ASN A 169 17.16 5.22 12.51
C ASN A 169 16.51 6.30 13.39
N ARG A 170 15.87 5.91 14.50
CA ARG A 170 15.12 6.82 15.41
C ARG A 170 14.13 7.73 14.67
N ALA A 171 13.53 7.19 13.61
CA ALA A 171 12.56 7.88 12.77
C ALA A 171 11.13 7.52 13.19
N PHE A 172 10.22 8.49 13.06
CA PHE A 172 8.80 8.26 13.29
C PHE A 172 8.11 7.73 12.03
N ILE A 173 7.21 6.76 12.19
CA ILE A 173 6.27 6.33 11.14
C ILE A 173 4.92 6.99 11.41
N PHE A 174 4.48 7.80 10.46
CA PHE A 174 3.12 8.31 10.45
C PHE A 174 2.25 7.34 9.63
N CYS A 175 1.18 6.84 10.23
CA CYS A 175 0.10 6.17 9.51
C CYS A 175 -1.10 7.11 9.54
N SER A 176 -1.64 7.45 8.37
CA SER A 176 -2.73 8.41 8.28
C SER A 176 -4.04 7.81 8.79
N ASN A 177 -4.93 8.64 9.35
CA ASN A 177 -6.26 8.20 9.78
C ASN A 177 -7.07 7.60 8.61
N ALA A 178 -6.83 8.05 7.38
CA ALA A 178 -7.45 7.47 6.18
C ALA A 178 -7.00 6.01 5.97
N THR A 179 -5.70 5.75 6.09
CA THR A 179 -5.11 4.42 5.99
C THR A 179 -5.65 3.48 7.07
N LEU A 180 -5.69 3.94 8.34
CA LEU A 180 -6.22 3.15 9.46
C LEU A 180 -7.69 2.78 9.24
N ARG A 181 -8.50 3.72 8.76
CA ARG A 181 -9.91 3.48 8.44
C ARG A 181 -10.03 2.45 7.32
N GLU A 182 -9.30 2.61 6.23
CA GLU A 182 -9.35 1.70 5.09
C GLU A 182 -8.94 0.27 5.47
N VAL A 183 -7.87 0.09 6.24
CA VAL A 183 -7.43 -1.23 6.72
C VAL A 183 -8.51 -1.89 7.60
N ALA A 184 -9.13 -1.11 8.49
CA ALA A 184 -10.20 -1.60 9.34
C ALA A 184 -11.47 -1.97 8.56
N GLU A 185 -11.82 -1.19 7.53
CA GLU A 185 -12.99 -1.42 6.66
C GLU A 185 -12.79 -2.64 5.73
N ARG A 186 -11.56 -2.92 5.29
CA ARG A 186 -11.21 -4.10 4.48
C ARG A 186 -11.23 -5.41 5.28
N GLY A 187 -11.06 -5.34 6.60
CA GLY A 187 -11.08 -6.51 7.47
C GLY A 187 -9.72 -7.22 7.64
N ASP A 188 -8.62 -6.57 7.29
CA ASP A 188 -7.28 -7.16 7.26
C ASP A 188 -6.70 -7.37 8.67
N CYS A 189 -7.14 -8.43 9.35
CA CYS A 189 -6.85 -8.70 10.77
C CYS A 189 -5.34 -8.72 11.08
N ALA A 190 -4.52 -9.29 10.20
CA ALA A 190 -3.07 -9.38 10.41
C ALA A 190 -2.39 -7.99 10.39
N VAL A 191 -2.86 -7.08 9.53
CA VAL A 191 -2.37 -5.70 9.50
C VAL A 191 -2.88 -4.94 10.72
N VAL A 192 -4.16 -5.09 11.08
CA VAL A 192 -4.71 -4.46 12.29
C VAL A 192 -3.93 -4.89 13.52
N GLU A 193 -3.68 -6.19 13.70
CA GLU A 193 -2.86 -6.71 14.80
C GLU A 193 -1.47 -6.06 14.85
N PHE A 194 -0.80 -5.98 13.70
CA PHE A 194 0.49 -5.31 13.60
C PHE A 194 0.41 -3.81 13.97
N LEU A 195 -0.63 -3.11 13.53
CA LEU A 195 -0.82 -1.68 13.85
C LEU A 195 -1.14 -1.45 15.33
N LEU A 196 -1.90 -2.34 15.98
CA LEU A 196 -2.20 -2.27 17.41
C LEU A 196 -0.95 -2.50 18.27
N GLN A 197 -0.01 -3.33 17.81
CA GLN A 197 1.29 -3.50 18.47
C GLN A 197 2.13 -2.22 18.45
N ILE A 198 1.91 -1.32 17.49
CA ILE A 198 2.60 -0.03 17.40
C ILE A 198 2.07 1.00 18.43
N ARG A 199 1.10 0.62 19.27
CA ARG A 199 0.58 1.31 20.48
C ARG A 199 0.52 2.84 20.37
N ASN A 200 -0.63 3.33 19.92
CA ASN A 200 -0.98 4.76 19.99
C ASN A 200 -2.45 4.90 20.39
N GLU A 201 -2.68 5.33 21.63
CA GLU A 201 -3.96 5.23 22.36
C GLU A 201 -5.17 5.83 21.64
N ASN A 202 -5.00 6.87 20.81
CA ASN A 202 -6.12 7.54 20.11
C ASN A 202 -6.48 6.91 18.75
N ARG A 203 -5.76 5.88 18.28
CA ARG A 203 -5.98 5.27 16.96
C ARG A 203 -6.95 4.09 17.00
N ASP A 204 -7.12 3.49 18.17
CA ASP A 204 -7.85 2.24 18.33
C ASP A 204 -9.37 2.45 18.21
N GLU A 205 -9.89 3.56 18.76
CA GLU A 205 -11.31 3.96 18.64
C GLU A 205 -11.71 4.26 17.18
N LEU A 206 -10.80 4.89 16.42
CA LEU A 206 -11.01 5.17 15.00
C LEU A 206 -11.13 3.86 14.22
N MET A 207 -10.22 2.91 14.44
CA MET A 207 -10.26 1.60 13.77
C MET A 207 -11.49 0.79 14.19
N LEU A 208 -11.89 0.86 15.47
CA LEU A 208 -13.09 0.18 15.96
C LEU A 208 -14.36 0.68 15.25
N SER A 209 -14.54 2.00 15.19
CA SER A 209 -15.71 2.59 14.53
C SER A 209 -15.76 2.33 13.03
N ALA A 210 -14.59 2.31 12.36
CA ALA A 210 -14.46 1.94 10.96
C ALA A 210 -14.81 0.46 10.71
N ALA A 211 -14.29 -0.46 11.53
CA ALA A 211 -14.60 -1.88 11.44
C ALA A 211 -16.08 -2.15 11.72
N ALA A 212 -16.68 -1.46 12.70
CA ALA A 212 -18.10 -1.57 13.00
C ALA A 212 -18.99 -1.06 11.85
N ARG A 213 -18.63 0.08 11.23
CA ARG A 213 -19.30 0.62 10.04
C ARG A 213 -19.34 -0.38 8.89
N ALA A 214 -18.22 -1.04 8.63
CA ALA A 214 -18.07 -2.00 7.53
C ALA A 214 -18.51 -3.44 7.89
N GLY A 215 -18.97 -3.69 9.11
CA GLY A 215 -19.42 -5.02 9.55
C GLY A 215 -18.29 -6.04 9.73
N GLN A 216 -17.05 -5.58 9.93
CA GLN A 216 -15.87 -6.44 10.07
C GLN A 216 -15.76 -7.04 11.48
N THR A 217 -16.55 -8.08 11.75
CA THR A 217 -16.68 -8.72 13.07
C THR A 217 -15.35 -9.23 13.64
N SER A 218 -14.49 -9.80 12.80
CA SER A 218 -13.18 -10.32 13.22
C SER A 218 -12.25 -9.21 13.71
N VAL A 219 -12.24 -8.07 13.01
CA VAL A 219 -11.47 -6.89 13.40
C VAL A 219 -12.03 -6.27 14.68
N VAL A 220 -13.36 -6.16 14.80
CA VAL A 220 -14.02 -5.69 16.03
C VAL A 220 -13.63 -6.55 17.23
N GLN A 221 -13.71 -7.89 17.12
CA GLN A 221 -13.28 -8.79 18.20
C GLN A 221 -11.79 -8.62 18.53
N LEU A 222 -10.95 -8.49 17.51
CA LEU A 222 -9.51 -8.34 17.69
C LEU A 222 -9.17 -7.07 18.47
N ILE A 223 -9.79 -5.93 18.11
CA ILE A 223 -9.59 -4.65 18.79
C ILE A 223 -10.08 -4.73 20.24
N LEU A 224 -11.30 -5.24 20.46
CA LEU A 224 -11.88 -5.36 21.81
C LEU A 224 -11.06 -6.25 22.74
N ARG A 225 -10.40 -7.29 22.22
CA ARG A 225 -9.51 -8.17 23.01
C ARG A 225 -8.14 -7.56 23.29
N SER A 226 -7.67 -6.65 22.43
CA SER A 226 -6.28 -6.20 22.41
C SER A 226 -6.06 -4.81 23.04
N CYS A 227 -7.15 -4.05 23.22
CA CYS A 227 -7.14 -2.66 23.63
C CYS A 227 -8.22 -2.37 24.69
N GLU A 228 -7.90 -1.52 25.65
CA GLU A 228 -8.89 -0.90 26.54
C GLU A 228 -9.53 0.27 25.79
N ILE A 229 -10.78 0.11 25.39
CA ILE A 229 -11.52 1.14 24.64
C ILE A 229 -12.41 1.90 25.62
N HIS A 230 -12.37 3.24 25.55
CA HIS A 230 -13.27 4.05 26.35
C HIS A 230 -14.74 3.86 25.95
N GLU A 231 -15.62 4.00 26.92
CA GLU A 231 -17.08 3.90 26.77
C GLU A 231 -17.61 4.75 25.59
N ALA A 232 -17.15 6.00 25.48
CA ALA A 232 -17.52 6.90 24.38
C ALA A 232 -17.13 6.34 22.99
N GLY A 233 -15.98 5.68 22.89
CA GLY A 233 -15.51 5.03 21.66
C GLY A 233 -16.37 3.82 21.27
N ILE A 234 -16.78 3.00 22.25
CA ILE A 234 -17.70 1.87 22.03
C ILE A 234 -19.07 2.37 21.56
N PHE A 235 -19.62 3.41 22.20
CA PHE A 235 -20.90 4.00 21.77
C PHE A 235 -20.83 4.60 20.36
N HIS A 236 -19.73 5.26 20.02
CA HIS A 236 -19.53 5.75 18.66
C HIS A 236 -19.50 4.60 17.65
N ALA A 237 -18.77 3.51 17.93
CA ALA A 237 -18.72 2.34 17.07
C ALA A 237 -20.09 1.64 16.93
N LEU A 238 -20.86 1.55 18.03
CA LEU A 238 -22.23 1.04 18.01
C LEU A 238 -23.13 1.86 17.09
N ARG A 239 -23.05 3.20 17.16
CA ARG A 239 -23.81 4.09 16.27
C ARG A 239 -23.49 3.82 14.81
N GLU A 240 -22.21 3.79 14.47
CA GLU A 240 -21.75 3.55 13.10
C GLU A 240 -22.20 2.17 12.58
N GLY A 241 -22.14 1.14 13.44
CA GLY A 241 -22.64 -0.19 13.09
C GLY A 241 -24.15 -0.22 12.84
N VAL A 242 -24.95 0.46 13.66
CA VAL A 242 -26.42 0.55 13.47
C VAL A 242 -26.77 1.34 12.22
N ASP A 243 -26.17 2.52 12.04
CA ASP A 243 -26.42 3.41 10.89
C ASP A 243 -26.10 2.70 9.56
N ASN A 244 -25.22 1.69 9.57
CA ASN A 244 -24.81 0.92 8.39
C ASN A 244 -25.34 -0.53 8.40
N SER A 245 -26.32 -0.86 9.25
CA SER A 245 -26.95 -2.21 9.32
C SER A 245 -25.96 -3.37 9.54
N SER A 246 -24.85 -3.10 10.21
CA SER A 246 -23.76 -4.05 10.50
C SER A 246 -24.04 -4.85 11.77
N TYR A 247 -25.11 -5.63 11.76
CA TYR A 247 -25.68 -6.26 12.96
C TYR A 247 -24.72 -7.21 13.69
N GLY A 248 -23.89 -7.97 12.97
CA GLY A 248 -22.90 -8.86 13.59
C GLY A 248 -21.85 -8.10 14.41
N ALA A 249 -21.43 -6.92 13.95
CA ALA A 249 -20.52 -6.06 14.70
C ALA A 249 -21.21 -5.42 15.91
N VAL A 250 -22.47 -5.02 15.75
CA VAL A 250 -23.31 -4.47 16.84
C VAL A 250 -23.51 -5.48 17.95
N GLU A 251 -23.83 -6.75 17.63
CA GLU A 251 -24.00 -7.80 18.64
C GLU A 251 -22.75 -8.00 19.49
N LEU A 252 -21.57 -8.00 18.86
CA LEU A 252 -20.29 -8.14 19.54
C LEU A 252 -19.98 -6.96 20.48
N LEU A 253 -20.24 -5.74 20.01
CA LEU A 253 -20.05 -4.53 20.82
C LEU A 253 -21.01 -4.52 22.02
N LEU A 254 -22.26 -4.96 21.83
CA LEU A 254 -23.25 -5.06 22.91
C LEU A 254 -22.91 -6.12 23.95
N ASP A 255 -22.27 -7.22 23.55
CA ASP A 255 -21.85 -8.26 24.49
C ASP A 255 -20.78 -7.73 25.45
N GLN A 256 -19.84 -6.92 24.94
CA GLN A 256 -18.83 -6.26 25.76
C GLN A 256 -19.44 -5.21 26.72
N CYS A 257 -20.48 -4.48 26.30
CA CYS A 257 -21.15 -3.53 27.18
C CYS A 257 -21.87 -4.19 28.38
N ARG A 258 -22.29 -5.46 28.27
CA ARG A 258 -22.99 -6.18 29.35
C ARG A 258 -22.10 -6.48 30.54
N THR A 259 -20.80 -6.67 30.31
CA THR A 259 -19.86 -7.08 31.36
C THR A 259 -19.41 -5.93 32.23
N GLU A 260 -19.60 -4.68 31.81
CA GLU A 260 -18.99 -3.53 32.49
C GLU A 260 -20.00 -2.55 33.13
N TYR A 261 -21.23 -2.35 32.61
CA TYR A 261 -22.09 -1.26 33.10
C TYR A 261 -23.63 -1.48 33.02
N GLU A 262 -24.34 -1.25 34.14
CA GLU A 262 -25.80 -1.35 34.27
C GLU A 262 -26.60 -0.38 33.38
N GLY A 263 -26.02 0.77 33.01
CA GLY A 263 -26.66 1.77 32.11
C GLY A 263 -26.80 1.31 30.65
N CYS A 264 -26.01 0.33 30.23
CA CYS A 264 -26.08 -0.27 28.89
C CYS A 264 -27.27 -1.22 28.73
N SER A 265 -27.95 -1.60 29.82
CA SER A 265 -29.01 -2.60 29.78
C SER A 265 -30.20 -2.15 28.91
N ASN A 266 -30.67 -0.90 29.06
CA ASN A 266 -31.80 -0.39 28.27
C ASN A 266 -31.45 -0.16 26.79
N ILE A 267 -30.27 0.38 26.50
CA ILE A 267 -29.78 0.59 25.13
C ILE A 267 -29.56 -0.75 24.42
N SER A 268 -28.96 -1.74 25.11
CA SER A 268 -28.72 -3.07 24.55
C SER A 268 -30.01 -3.84 24.24
N VAL A 269 -31.04 -3.71 25.09
CA VAL A 269 -32.36 -4.32 24.88
C VAL A 269 -33.06 -3.69 23.66
N LEU A 270 -33.01 -2.36 23.53
CA LEU A 270 -33.60 -1.65 22.39
C LEU A 270 -32.89 -1.97 21.07
N ILE A 271 -31.55 -2.04 21.06
CA ILE A 271 -30.79 -2.41 19.87
C ILE A 271 -31.07 -3.86 19.49
N ARG A 272 -31.06 -4.81 20.44
CA ARG A 272 -31.39 -6.23 20.16
C ARG A 272 -32.79 -6.41 19.60
N SER A 273 -33.77 -5.64 20.09
CA SER A 273 -35.12 -5.63 19.53
C SER A 273 -35.13 -5.13 18.08
N ALA A 274 -34.40 -4.05 17.77
CA ALA A 274 -34.33 -3.51 16.41
C ALA A 274 -33.63 -4.47 15.42
N VAL A 275 -32.51 -5.08 15.85
CA VAL A 275 -31.81 -6.13 15.09
C VAL A 275 -32.73 -7.32 14.81
N ALA A 276 -33.50 -7.78 15.82
CA ALA A 276 -34.39 -8.93 15.68
C ALA A 276 -35.57 -8.73 14.71
N HIS A 277 -35.97 -7.48 14.45
CA HIS A 277 -37.12 -7.16 13.59
C HIS A 277 -36.70 -6.65 12.21
N ASN A 278 -35.39 -6.56 11.92
CA ASN A 278 -34.84 -5.94 10.71
C ASN A 278 -35.44 -4.53 10.46
N ASP A 279 -35.89 -3.88 11.54
CA ASP A 279 -36.68 -2.66 11.50
C ASP A 279 -35.71 -1.47 11.46
N THR A 280 -35.61 -0.83 10.29
CA THR A 280 -34.69 0.29 10.05
C THR A 280 -35.20 1.62 10.62
N ALA A 281 -36.24 1.65 11.45
CA ALA A 281 -36.74 2.87 12.09
C ALA A 281 -37.32 2.59 13.50
N PRO A 282 -36.97 3.38 14.55
CA PRO A 282 -36.30 4.67 14.54
C PRO A 282 -35.05 4.67 15.46
N TRP A 283 -33.89 4.24 14.97
CA TRP A 283 -32.62 4.71 15.56
C TRP A 283 -32.24 6.01 14.88
N LYS A 284 -32.72 7.13 15.42
CA LYS A 284 -32.07 8.42 15.17
C LYS A 284 -30.88 8.49 16.11
N SER A 285 -29.73 8.92 15.61
CA SER A 285 -28.54 9.36 16.36
C SER A 285 -28.87 10.17 17.66
N SER A 286 -30.06 10.77 17.75
CA SER A 286 -30.63 11.39 18.95
C SER A 286 -30.72 10.49 20.19
N TYR A 287 -30.92 9.17 20.09
CA TYR A 287 -31.02 8.30 21.28
C TYR A 287 -29.67 8.06 21.97
N LEU A 288 -28.55 8.23 21.25
CA LEU A 288 -27.20 8.19 21.80
C LEU A 288 -26.72 9.55 22.30
N ASN A 289 -27.39 10.65 21.92
CA ASN A 289 -27.10 11.98 22.44
C ASN A 289 -27.48 12.14 23.92
N ASP A 290 -28.28 11.22 24.45
CA ASP A 290 -28.65 11.11 25.87
C ASP A 290 -27.73 10.14 26.66
N ALA A 291 -26.67 9.59 26.03
CA ALA A 291 -25.61 8.90 26.76
C ALA A 291 -25.02 9.87 27.81
N PRO A 292 -24.74 9.41 29.04
CA PRO A 292 -24.53 10.31 30.16
C PRO A 292 -23.36 11.25 29.85
N ARG A 293 -23.64 12.56 29.80
CA ARG A 293 -22.64 13.66 29.79
C ARG A 293 -21.79 13.70 31.09
N GLY A 294 -21.72 12.60 31.82
CA GLY A 294 -21.21 12.44 33.17
C GLY A 294 -20.18 11.32 33.33
N ALA A 295 -19.52 10.86 32.26
CA ALA A 295 -18.28 10.12 32.42
C ALA A 295 -17.21 11.12 32.90
N ARG A 296 -17.10 11.26 34.22
CA ARG A 296 -16.01 12.01 34.86
C ARG A 296 -14.69 11.54 34.26
N ARG A 297 -13.86 12.49 33.82
CA ARG A 297 -12.42 12.36 33.61
C ARG A 297 -11.73 11.91 34.91
N ASN A 298 -11.97 10.69 35.36
CA ASN A 298 -11.25 10.09 36.46
C ASN A 298 -10.62 8.82 35.91
N GLY A 299 -9.31 8.89 35.71
CA GLY A 299 -8.50 7.71 35.40
C GLY A 299 -8.72 6.65 36.48
N PHE A 300 -9.36 5.55 36.10
CA PHE A 300 -9.42 4.36 36.93
C PHE A 300 -8.48 3.34 36.32
N LYS A 301 -7.32 3.17 36.97
CA LYS A 301 -6.47 2.00 36.82
C LYS A 301 -7.23 0.80 37.41
N LEU A 302 -7.52 -0.23 36.62
CA LEU A 302 -7.93 -1.51 37.20
C LEU A 302 -7.23 -2.70 36.53
N GLY A 303 -6.23 -3.19 37.27
CA GLY A 303 -5.87 -4.59 37.50
C GLY A 303 -6.11 -5.64 36.41
N ARG A 304 -5.00 -6.17 35.89
CA ARG A 304 -4.90 -7.52 35.31
C ARG A 304 -5.64 -8.56 36.15
N VAL A 305 -6.38 -9.43 35.47
CA VAL A 305 -6.58 -10.83 35.89
C VAL A 305 -5.99 -11.70 34.80
#